data_AF-A0A5K0X365-F1
#
_entry.id   AF-A0A5K0X365-F1
#
_cell.length_a   1.000
_cell.length_b   1.000
_cell.length_c   1.000
_cell.angle_alpha   90.00
_cell.angle_beta   90.00
_cell.angle_gamma   90.00
#
_symmetry.space_group_name_H-M   'P 1'
#
loop_
_entity.id
_entity.type
_entity.pdbx_description
1 polymer ?
#
loop_
_entity_poly.entity_id
_entity_poly.type
_entity_poly.pdbx_seq_one_letter_code
_entity_poly.pdbx_strand_id
1 'polypeptide(L)'
;HHIKIELRKPSQMNAVARSSLLLCTIIYGATGFFGYLLFGEETMGDILSNFNADSDSSPLSVLLKDVVRLSYAVHLMLVFPLLNFSLRINVDELLFVKVKKPLALDTRRFGIITVSLLASIYLIAISIPTIWIVFQFIGSTTAVSIAFIFPGAIVL
;
A
#
# COMPACT_ATOMS: atom_id res chain seq x y z
N HIS A 1 9.33 -15.92 -13.49
CA HIS A 1 8.36 -15.01 -12.84
C HIS A 1 7.15 -15.85 -12.39
N HIS A 2 6.98 -16.05 -11.09
CA HIS A 2 6.12 -17.10 -10.49
C HIS A 2 4.63 -17.03 -10.91
N ILE A 3 4.12 -15.86 -11.27
CA ILE A 3 2.72 -15.66 -11.74
C ILE A 3 2.41 -16.45 -13.03
N LYS A 4 3.38 -16.63 -13.94
CA LYS A 4 3.17 -17.44 -15.16
C LYS A 4 3.01 -18.94 -14.87
N ILE A 5 3.46 -19.38 -13.70
CA ILE A 5 3.48 -20.79 -13.28
C ILE A 5 2.16 -21.15 -12.58
N GLU A 6 1.53 -20.18 -11.89
CA GLU A 6 0.22 -20.40 -11.25
C GLU A 6 -0.97 -20.32 -12.22
N LEU A 7 -0.80 -19.64 -13.37
CA LEU A 7 -1.82 -19.61 -14.41
C LEU A 7 -1.81 -20.90 -15.23
N ARG A 8 -2.95 -21.62 -15.23
CA ARG A 8 -3.17 -22.84 -16.01
C ARG A 8 -2.81 -22.68 -17.51
N LYS A 9 -2.93 -21.47 -18.06
CA LYS A 9 -2.47 -21.11 -19.41
C LYS A 9 -1.79 -19.73 -19.40
N PRO A 10 -0.48 -19.62 -19.72
CA PRO A 10 0.23 -18.34 -19.74
C PRO A 10 -0.28 -17.37 -20.83
N SER A 11 -0.98 -17.86 -21.86
CA SER A 11 -1.62 -17.02 -22.88
C SER A 11 -2.77 -16.16 -22.36
N GLN A 12 -3.34 -16.49 -21.21
CA GLN A 12 -4.46 -15.75 -20.61
C GLN A 12 -4.01 -14.61 -19.69
N MET A 13 -2.72 -14.53 -19.36
CA MET A 13 -2.18 -13.55 -18.40
C MET A 13 -2.54 -12.11 -18.77
N ASN A 14 -2.42 -11.74 -20.05
CA ASN A 14 -2.74 -10.38 -20.51
C ASN A 14 -4.24 -10.08 -20.47
N ALA A 15 -5.10 -11.07 -20.76
CA ALA A 15 -6.55 -10.91 -20.69
C ALA A 15 -7.02 -10.74 -19.25
N VAL A 16 -6.49 -11.54 -18.33
CA VAL A 16 -6.78 -11.44 -16.89
C VAL A 16 -6.28 -10.10 -16.35
N ALA A 17 -5.04 -9.70 -16.65
CA ALA A 17 -4.50 -8.41 -16.20
C ALA A 17 -5.34 -7.22 -16.71
N ARG A 18 -5.74 -7.23 -17.98
CA ARG A 18 -6.62 -6.18 -18.56
C ARG A 18 -7.98 -6.13 -17.85
N SER A 19 -8.59 -7.29 -17.60
CA SER A 19 -9.88 -7.38 -16.90
C SER A 19 -9.79 -6.85 -15.47
N SER A 20 -8.75 -7.25 -14.73
CA SER A 20 -8.49 -6.75 -13.37
C SER A 20 -8.25 -5.25 -13.34
N LEU A 21 -7.47 -4.70 -14.28
CA LEU A 21 -7.21 -3.26 -14.38
C LEU A 21 -8.48 -2.48 -14.70
N LEU A 22 -9.34 -2.99 -15.58
CA LEU A 22 -10.63 -2.38 -15.90
C LEU A 22 -11.53 -2.34 -14.66
N LEU A 23 -11.64 -3.45 -13.94
CA LEU A 23 -12.42 -3.55 -12.71
C LEU A 23 -11.90 -2.58 -11.64
N CYS A 24 -10.59 -2.53 -11.39
CA CYS A 24 -10.00 -1.60 -10.44
C CYS A 24 -10.28 -0.14 -10.83
N THR A 25 -10.16 0.19 -12.13
CA THR A 25 -10.46 1.53 -12.64
C THR A 25 -11.90 1.92 -12.38
N ILE A 26 -12.86 1.02 -12.63
CA ILE A 26 -14.28 1.27 -12.39
C ILE A 26 -14.54 1.49 -10.91
N ILE A 27 -14.01 0.64 -10.02
CA ILE A 27 -14.22 0.75 -8.57
C ILE A 27 -13.62 2.06 -8.05
N TYR A 28 -12.39 2.40 -8.41
CA TYR A 28 -11.74 3.64 -7.96
C TYR A 28 -12.42 4.89 -8.54
N GLY A 29 -12.81 4.85 -9.82
CA GLY A 29 -13.57 5.93 -10.45
C GLY A 29 -14.91 6.15 -9.77
N ALA A 30 -15.68 5.09 -9.51
CA ALA A 30 -16.96 5.17 -8.81
C ALA A 30 -16.79 5.70 -7.37
N THR A 31 -15.81 5.18 -6.64
CA THR A 31 -15.53 5.61 -5.26
C THR A 31 -15.15 7.09 -5.19
N GLY A 32 -14.29 7.56 -6.10
CA GLY A 32 -13.92 8.98 -6.19
C GLY A 32 -15.09 9.86 -6.59
N PHE A 33 -15.89 9.45 -7.58
CA PHE A 33 -17.04 10.20 -8.05
C PHE A 33 -18.12 10.36 -6.96
N PHE A 34 -18.54 9.26 -6.33
CA PHE A 34 -19.53 9.33 -5.25
C PHE A 34 -18.98 9.98 -3.98
N GLY A 35 -17.69 9.79 -3.68
CA GLY A 35 -17.03 10.49 -2.57
C GLY A 35 -17.06 12.00 -2.74
N TYR A 36 -16.76 12.50 -3.95
CA TYR A 36 -16.84 13.92 -4.26
C TYR A 36 -18.27 14.45 -4.24
N LEU A 37 -19.26 13.70 -4.73
CA LEU A 37 -20.66 14.13 -4.63
C LEU A 37 -21.16 14.24 -3.18
N LEU A 38 -20.60 13.45 -2.26
CA LEU A 38 -21.00 13.44 -0.86
C LEU A 38 -20.38 14.58 -0.04
N PHE A 39 -19.11 14.90 -0.27
CA PHE A 39 -18.36 15.90 0.53
C PHE A 39 -18.04 17.19 -0.23
N GLY A 40 -18.14 17.19 -1.56
CA GLY A 40 -17.81 18.32 -2.41
C GLY A 40 -16.38 18.83 -2.20
N GLU A 41 -16.26 20.14 -2.10
CA GLU A 41 -14.99 20.87 -1.92
C GLU A 41 -14.34 20.65 -0.53
N GLU A 42 -15.10 20.14 0.45
CA GLU A 42 -14.62 19.87 1.81
C GLU A 42 -13.93 18.49 1.94
N THR A 43 -13.61 17.82 0.82
CA THR A 43 -13.02 16.48 0.85
C THR A 43 -11.59 16.50 1.41
N MET A 44 -11.41 16.07 2.67
CA MET A 44 -10.09 15.80 3.26
C MET A 44 -9.31 14.69 2.54
N GLY A 45 -7.98 14.76 2.64
CA GLY A 45 -7.07 13.74 2.08
C GLY A 45 -7.22 12.33 2.66
N ASP A 46 -7.85 12.20 3.84
CA ASP A 46 -8.42 10.95 4.33
C ASP A 46 -9.95 11.08 4.37
N ILE A 47 -10.62 10.37 3.44
CA ILE A 47 -12.07 10.45 3.31
C ILE A 47 -12.81 9.93 4.55
N LEU A 48 -12.22 9.01 5.31
CA LEU A 48 -12.80 8.48 6.55
C LEU A 48 -12.87 9.54 7.65
N SER A 49 -12.02 10.56 7.58
CA SER A 49 -12.04 11.69 8.50
C SER A 49 -13.21 12.65 8.23
N ASN A 50 -13.63 12.80 6.96
CA ASN A 50 -14.83 13.61 6.62
C ASN A 50 -16.11 13.05 7.22
N PHE A 51 -16.27 11.72 7.25
CA PHE A 51 -17.43 11.07 7.89
C PHE A 51 -17.51 11.32 9.40
N ASN A 52 -16.42 11.77 10.04
CA ASN A 52 -16.40 12.08 11.46
C ASN A 52 -16.79 13.53 11.79
N ALA A 53 -16.71 14.45 10.82
CA ALA A 53 -16.93 15.87 11.04
C ALA A 53 -18.42 16.26 10.99
N ASP A 54 -19.18 15.73 10.03
CA ASP A 54 -20.49 16.33 9.66
C ASP A 54 -21.65 15.33 9.41
N SER A 55 -21.57 14.07 9.84
CA SER A 55 -22.68 13.13 9.58
C SER A 55 -23.74 13.13 10.69
N ASP A 56 -24.97 13.40 10.26
CA ASP A 56 -26.23 13.25 11.01
C ASP A 56 -26.20 12.08 12.00
N SER A 57 -26.66 12.34 13.23
CA SER A 57 -26.69 11.45 14.38
C SER A 57 -27.73 10.33 14.26
N SER A 58 -27.87 9.72 13.08
CA SER A 58 -28.62 8.49 12.92
C SER A 58 -27.83 7.33 13.52
N PRO A 59 -28.46 6.43 14.31
CA PRO A 59 -27.76 5.30 14.91
C PRO A 59 -27.13 4.36 13.87
N LEU A 60 -27.67 4.32 12.64
CA LEU A 60 -27.14 3.48 11.55
C LEU A 60 -25.85 4.05 10.93
N SER A 61 -25.75 5.37 10.74
CA SER A 61 -24.56 6.01 10.15
C SER A 61 -23.34 5.88 11.07
N VAL A 62 -23.56 6.02 12.38
CA VAL A 62 -22.53 5.81 13.41
C VAL A 62 -22.01 4.36 13.38
N LEU A 63 -22.91 3.37 13.36
CA LEU A 63 -22.52 1.96 13.29
C LEU A 63 -21.69 1.66 12.03
N LEU A 64 -22.15 2.11 10.85
CA LEU A 64 -21.44 1.90 9.59
C LEU A 64 -20.05 2.56 9.59
N LYS A 65 -19.92 3.78 10.12
CA LYS A 65 -18.64 4.48 10.26
C LYS A 65 -17.65 3.67 11.10
N ASP A 66 -18.09 3.21 12.27
CA ASP A 66 -17.23 2.48 13.20
C ASP A 66 -16.82 1.13 12.62
N VAL A 67 -17.74 0.43 11.95
CA VAL A 67 -17.44 -0.83 11.26
C VAL A 67 -16.42 -0.64 10.15
N VAL A 68 -16.56 0.39 9.31
CA VAL A 68 -15.60 0.65 8.21
C VAL A 68 -14.22 1.01 8.76
N ARG A 69 -14.14 1.87 9.77
CA ARG A 69 -12.85 2.26 10.39
C ARG A 69 -12.19 1.07 11.08
N LEU A 70 -12.95 0.28 11.84
CA LEU A 70 -12.43 -0.92 12.48
C LEU A 70 -11.96 -1.95 11.44
N SER A 71 -12.75 -2.18 10.39
CA SER A 71 -12.37 -3.08 9.30
C SER A 71 -11.06 -2.64 8.65
N TYR A 72 -10.91 -1.34 8.38
CA TYR A 72 -9.67 -0.79 7.83
C TYR A 72 -8.48 -0.93 8.80
N ALA A 73 -8.67 -0.62 10.10
CA ALA A 73 -7.62 -0.77 11.10
C ALA A 73 -7.16 -2.23 11.26
N VAL A 74 -8.10 -3.17 11.32
CA VAL A 74 -7.81 -4.61 11.37
C VAL A 74 -7.09 -5.06 10.09
N HIS A 75 -7.53 -4.60 8.92
CA HIS A 75 -6.85 -4.89 7.66
C HIS A 75 -5.39 -4.41 7.68
N LEU A 76 -5.14 -3.16 8.08
CA LEU A 76 -3.78 -2.62 8.20
C LEU A 76 -2.93 -3.40 9.20
N MET A 77 -3.49 -3.77 10.35
CA MET A 77 -2.79 -4.56 11.38
C MET A 77 -2.34 -5.93 10.84
N LEU A 78 -3.13 -6.54 9.95
CA LEU A 78 -2.80 -7.82 9.31
C LEU A 78 -1.81 -7.67 8.15
N VAL A 79 -1.93 -6.61 7.36
CA VAL A 79 -1.07 -6.36 6.19
C VAL A 79 0.31 -5.86 6.60
N PHE A 80 0.42 -5.10 7.70
CA PHE A 80 1.67 -4.51 8.15
C PHE A 80 2.79 -5.54 8.39
N PRO A 81 2.57 -6.67 9.10
CA PRO A 81 3.58 -7.73 9.25
C PRO A 81 4.04 -8.32 7.92
N LEU A 82 3.13 -8.51 6.96
CA LEU A 82 3.46 -9.10 5.65
C LEU A 82 4.36 -8.15 4.84
N LEU A 83 4.04 -6.85 4.84
CA LEU A 83 4.86 -5.84 4.18
C LEU A 83 6.22 -5.67 4.85
N ASN A 84 6.27 -5.64 6.18
CA ASN A 84 7.52 -5.50 6.93
C ASN A 84 8.43 -6.72 6.71
N PHE A 85 7.86 -7.93 6.66
CA PHE A 85 8.58 -9.16 6.34
C PHE A 85 9.21 -9.10 4.95
N SER A 86 8.43 -8.71 3.93
CA SER A 86 8.93 -8.57 2.56
C SER A 86 10.01 -7.50 2.45
N LEU A 87 9.78 -6.33 3.06
CA LEU A 87 10.76 -5.23 3.10
C LEU A 87 12.07 -5.66 3.74
N ARG A 88 12.00 -6.38 4.88
CA ARG A 88 13.19 -6.86 5.59
C ARG A 88 14.04 -7.78 4.72
N ILE A 89 13.43 -8.71 3.99
CA ILE A 89 14.17 -9.61 3.09
C ILE A 89 14.85 -8.81 1.97
N ASN A 90 14.13 -7.89 1.33
CA ASN A 90 14.69 -7.04 0.28
C ASN A 90 15.86 -6.18 0.79
N VAL A 91 15.75 -5.63 2.00
CA VAL A 91 16.81 -4.79 2.61
C VAL A 91 18.01 -5.64 3.04
N ASP A 92 17.78 -6.84 3.59
CA ASP A 92 18.86 -7.76 3.94
C ASP A 92 19.62 -8.21 2.68
N GLU A 93 18.90 -8.56 1.62
CA GLU A 93 19.50 -8.93 0.33
C GLU A 93 20.28 -7.77 -0.30
N LEU A 94 19.74 -6.54 -0.23
CA LEU A 94 20.39 -5.34 -0.75
C LEU A 94 21.67 -4.96 0.02
N LEU A 95 21.65 -5.02 1.36
CA LEU A 95 22.77 -4.59 2.20
C LEU A 95 23.83 -5.69 2.42
N PHE A 96 23.43 -6.96 2.41
CA PHE A 96 24.28 -8.10 2.76
C PHE A 96 24.38 -9.15 1.64
N VAL A 97 24.43 -8.72 0.38
CA VAL A 97 24.60 -9.56 -0.83
C VAL A 97 25.66 -10.66 -0.68
N LYS A 98 26.74 -10.40 0.07
CA LYS A 98 27.89 -11.32 0.23
C LYS A 98 27.76 -12.32 1.38
N VAL A 99 26.75 -12.22 2.25
CA VAL A 99 26.64 -13.06 3.44
C VAL A 99 25.69 -14.22 3.20
N LYS A 100 26.25 -15.44 3.08
CA LYS A 100 25.49 -16.67 2.80
C LYS A 100 24.70 -17.24 3.99
N LYS A 101 24.75 -16.61 5.17
CA LYS A 101 24.02 -17.11 6.35
C LYS A 101 22.57 -16.64 6.29
N PRO A 102 21.58 -17.55 6.35
CA PRO A 102 20.18 -17.15 6.32
C PRO A 102 19.85 -16.29 7.54
N LEU A 103 19.09 -15.21 7.32
CA LEU A 103 18.75 -14.21 8.34
C LEU A 103 18.10 -14.80 9.60
N ALA A 104 17.44 -15.96 9.46
CA ALA A 104 16.83 -16.70 10.57
C ALA A 104 17.84 -17.24 11.61
N LEU A 105 19.12 -17.38 11.24
CA LEU A 105 20.18 -17.86 12.14
C LEU A 105 20.92 -16.73 12.87
N ASP A 106 20.76 -15.47 12.47
CA ASP A 106 21.45 -14.32 13.07
C ASP A 106 20.46 -13.38 13.76
N THR A 107 20.17 -13.66 15.03
CA THR A 107 19.23 -12.89 15.86
C THR A 107 19.64 -11.43 16.02
N ARG A 108 20.94 -11.12 16.01
CA ARG A 108 21.44 -9.76 16.17
C ARG A 108 21.19 -8.93 14.92
N ARG A 109 21.49 -9.47 13.74
CA ARG A 109 21.19 -8.80 12.46
C ARG A 109 19.70 -8.63 12.25
N PHE A 110 18.93 -9.67 12.56
CA PHE A 110 17.48 -9.63 12.52
C PHE A 110 16.93 -8.47 13.37
N GLY A 111 17.42 -8.36 14.61
CA GLY A 111 17.03 -7.29 15.54
C GLY A 111 17.40 -5.91 15.00
N ILE A 112 18.63 -5.72 14.54
CA ILE A 112 19.12 -4.41 14.05
C ILE A 112 18.30 -3.94 12.84
N ILE A 113 18.06 -4.81 11.84
CA ILE A 113 17.30 -4.44 10.64
C ILE A 113 15.84 -4.14 11.01
N THR A 114 15.22 -4.96 11.86
CA THR A 114 13.82 -4.75 12.24
C THR A 114 13.65 -3.46 13.04
N VAL A 115 14.53 -3.21 14.02
CA VAL A 115 14.49 -1.97 14.82
C VAL A 115 14.76 -0.76 13.95
N SER A 116 15.73 -0.81 13.02
CA SER A 116 16.02 0.33 12.15
C SER A 116 14.87 0.63 11.17
N LEU A 117 14.21 -0.40 10.61
CA LEU A 117 13.04 -0.25 9.75
C LEU A 117 11.84 0.30 10.51
N LEU A 118 11.56 -0.21 11.72
CA LEU A 118 10.46 0.30 12.53
C LEU A 118 10.71 1.74 12.99
N ALA A 119 11.95 2.05 13.39
CA ALA A 119 12.34 3.41 13.77
C ALA A 119 12.20 4.38 12.60
N SER A 120 12.62 4.02 11.38
CA SER A 120 12.49 4.90 10.22
C SER A 120 11.02 5.11 9.84
N ILE A 121 10.20 4.05 9.83
CA ILE A 121 8.74 4.16 9.59
C ILE A 121 8.09 5.09 10.63
N TYR A 122 8.44 4.92 11.91
CA TYR A 122 7.89 5.74 12.99
C TYR A 122 8.30 7.22 12.86
N LEU A 123 9.58 7.49 12.57
CA LEU A 123 10.07 8.86 12.35
C LEU A 123 9.37 9.54 11.18
N ILE A 124 9.13 8.83 10.09
CA ILE A 124 8.37 9.35 8.95
C ILE A 124 6.92 9.61 9.35
N ALA A 125 6.29 8.70 10.10
CA ALA A 125 4.91 8.83 10.53
C ALA A 125 4.66 10.04 11.44
N ILE A 126 5.58 10.37 12.34
CA ILE A 126 5.45 11.57 13.20
C ILE A 126 5.78 12.88 12.45
N SER A 127 6.58 12.81 11.39
CA SER A 127 7.03 14.00 10.66
C SER A 127 6.02 14.46 9.60
N ILE A 128 5.22 13.53 9.07
CA ILE A 128 4.29 13.81 7.98
C ILE A 128 2.87 14.01 8.53
N PRO A 129 2.28 15.21 8.40
CA PRO A 129 0.98 15.53 8.98
C PRO A 129 -0.19 14.93 8.19
N THR A 130 0.00 14.59 6.91
CA THR A 130 -1.07 14.09 6.05
C THR A 130 -0.60 12.94 5.14
N ILE A 131 -1.43 11.91 5.06
CA ILE A 131 -1.16 10.71 4.25
C ILE A 131 -1.10 11.06 2.74
N TRP A 132 -1.81 12.10 2.33
CA TRP A 132 -1.83 12.61 0.96
C TRP A 132 -0.44 12.94 0.41
N ILE A 133 0.44 13.56 1.22
CA ILE A 133 1.81 13.91 0.83
C ILE A 133 2.60 12.64 0.47
N VAL A 134 2.45 11.58 1.28
CA VAL A 134 3.12 10.30 1.05
C VAL A 134 2.65 9.66 -0.26
N PHE A 135 1.33 9.68 -0.51
CA PHE A 135 0.77 9.11 -1.73
C PHE A 135 1.20 9.86 -2.99
N GLN A 136 1.24 11.20 -2.96
CA GLN A 136 1.76 11.99 -4.07
C GLN A 136 3.24 11.69 -4.34
N PHE A 137 4.06 11.61 -3.29
CA PHE A 137 5.47 11.32 -3.42
C PHE A 137 5.72 9.92 -3.99
N ILE A 138 5.10 8.88 -3.42
CA ILE A 138 5.27 7.49 -3.90
C ILE A 138 4.71 7.32 -5.31
N GLY A 139 3.55 7.94 -5.60
CA GLY A 139 2.92 7.87 -6.91
C GLY A 139 3.77 8.53 -8.01
N SER A 140 4.35 9.70 -7.73
CA SER A 140 5.18 10.39 -8.72
C SER A 140 6.56 9.78 -8.90
N THR A 141 7.18 9.23 -7.85
CA THR A 141 8.57 8.72 -7.92
C THR A 141 8.61 7.24 -8.25
N THR A 142 8.02 6.40 -7.40
CA THR A 142 8.09 4.93 -7.51
C THR A 142 7.33 4.44 -8.73
N ALA A 143 6.11 4.93 -8.97
CA ALA A 143 5.31 4.45 -10.10
C ALA A 143 5.95 4.82 -11.44
N VAL A 144 6.47 6.05 -11.58
CA VAL A 144 7.17 6.49 -12.80
C VAL A 144 8.45 5.67 -13.01
N SER A 145 9.21 5.42 -11.95
CA SER A 145 10.44 4.63 -12.02
C SER A 145 10.19 3.21 -12.49
N ILE A 146 9.18 2.53 -11.93
CA ILE A 146 8.85 1.14 -12.25
C ILE A 146 8.16 1.02 -13.62
N ALA A 147 7.25 1.94 -13.96
CA ALA A 147 6.46 1.83 -15.18
C ALA A 147 7.22 2.28 -16.44
N PHE A 148 8.10 3.27 -16.33
CA PHE A 148 8.73 3.90 -17.51
C PHE A 148 10.25 3.81 -17.49
N ILE A 149 10.90 4.16 -16.37
CA ILE A 149 12.38 4.28 -16.33
C ILE A 149 13.04 2.91 -16.42
N PHE A 150 12.70 1.97 -15.53
CA PHE A 150 13.37 0.66 -15.51
C PHE A 150 13.11 -0.17 -16.77
N PRO A 151 11.87 -0.29 -17.30
CA PRO A 151 11.65 -1.00 -18.56
C PRO A 151 12.42 -0.37 -19.72
N GLY A 152 12.46 0.97 -19.80
CA GLY A 152 13.25 1.69 -20.80
C GLY A 152 14.76 1.42 -20.67
N ALA A 153 15.29 1.44 -19.46
CA ALA A 153 16.71 1.22 -19.18
C ALA A 153 17.17 -0.24 -19.39
N ILE A 154 16.26 -1.22 -19.31
CA ILE A 154 16.58 -2.65 -19.53
C ILE A 154 16.53 -3.00 -21.02
N VAL A 155 15.68 -2.31 -21.79
CA VAL A 155 15.46 -2.58 -23.22
C VAL A 155 16.45 -1.84 -24.12
N LEU A 156 16.93 -0.67 -23.69
CA LEU A 156 18.01 0.09 -24.33
C LEU A 156 19.39 -0.52 -24.03
#